data_AF-A0A9D9N0T6-F1
#
_entry.id   AF-A0A9D9N0T6-F1
#
_cell.length_a   1.000
_cell.length_b   1.000
_cell.length_c   1.000
_cell.angle_alpha   90.00
_cell.angle_beta   90.00
_cell.angle_gamma   90.00
#
_symmetry.space_group_name_H-M   'P 1'
#
loop_
_entity.id
_entity.type
_entity.pdbx_description
1 polymer ?
#
loop_
_entity_poly.entity_id
_entity_poly.type
_entity_poly.pdbx_seq_one_letter_code
_entity_poly.pdbx_strand_id
1 'polypeptide(L)'
;MESKDTDRRAYGRILDRMRMLCSRREYSSAEMFRKISSSLARSCPEMEEEEIARLAAEAVSSLVADRYVDDARYACAFARDKAVISGWGRVKIRRSLAVKGLGKDIIEDALAAVDLHESSDKMEKVLMTKFRSLSSSLSRKSGKDSSGKLPMKQDLKIRLLRFAAGRGYGYEEAAPVVERLISGI
;
A
#
# COMPACT_ATOMS: atom_id res chain seq x y z
N MET A 1 -26.73 -24.81 -26.86
CA MET A 1 -27.25 -25.06 -25.49
C MET A 1 -26.14 -25.47 -24.53
N GLU A 2 -25.11 -26.21 -24.98
CA GLU A 2 -23.98 -26.68 -24.15
C GLU A 2 -22.98 -25.59 -23.71
N SER A 3 -22.73 -24.57 -24.54
CA SER A 3 -21.81 -23.46 -24.21
C SER A 3 -22.27 -22.67 -22.97
N LYS A 4 -23.56 -22.30 -22.89
CA LYS A 4 -24.13 -21.59 -21.73
C LYS A 4 -24.14 -22.40 -20.42
N ASP A 5 -24.27 -23.73 -20.47
CA ASP A 5 -24.18 -24.56 -19.26
C ASP A 5 -22.74 -24.67 -18.76
N THR A 6 -21.78 -24.71 -19.69
CA THR A 6 -20.34 -24.71 -19.37
C THR A 6 -19.93 -23.40 -18.71
N ASP A 7 -20.38 -22.26 -19.23
CA ASP A 7 -20.11 -20.94 -18.67
C ASP A 7 -20.69 -20.78 -17.27
N ARG A 8 -21.91 -21.26 -17.05
CA ARG A 8 -22.56 -21.23 -15.73
C ARG A 8 -21.78 -22.05 -14.69
N ARG A 9 -21.29 -23.24 -15.07
CA ARG A 9 -20.45 -24.06 -14.19
C ARG A 9 -19.08 -23.42 -13.94
N ALA A 10 -18.50 -22.76 -14.94
CA ALA A 10 -17.25 -22.03 -14.80
C ALA A 10 -17.42 -20.85 -13.82
N TYR A 11 -18.48 -20.06 -13.97
CA TYR A 11 -18.82 -18.96 -13.07
C TYR A 11 -18.93 -19.43 -11.61
N GLY A 12 -19.69 -20.49 -11.34
CA GLY A 12 -19.85 -21.04 -9.99
C GLY A 12 -18.50 -21.45 -9.35
N ARG A 13 -17.66 -22.19 -10.10
CA ARG A 13 -16.32 -22.58 -9.62
C ARG A 13 -15.41 -21.38 -9.36
N ILE A 14 -15.50 -20.33 -10.19
CA ILE A 14 -14.73 -19.10 -10.00
C ILE A 14 -15.17 -18.40 -8.73
N LEU A 15 -16.49 -18.28 -8.50
CA LEU A 15 -17.03 -17.62 -7.30
C LEU A 15 -16.61 -18.35 -6.02
N ASP A 16 -16.71 -19.67 -5.96
CA ASP A 16 -16.27 -20.46 -4.81
C ASP A 16 -14.76 -20.32 -4.56
N ARG A 17 -13.97 -20.26 -5.64
CA ARG A 17 -12.55 -19.96 -5.52
C ARG A 17 -12.30 -18.56 -4.94
N MET A 18 -13.06 -17.54 -5.34
CA MET A 18 -12.90 -16.19 -4.80
C MET A 18 -13.28 -16.11 -3.32
N ARG A 19 -14.32 -16.83 -2.89
CA ARG A 19 -14.68 -16.99 -1.47
C ARG A 19 -13.52 -17.59 -0.68
N MET A 20 -12.90 -18.65 -1.20
CA MET A 20 -11.72 -19.27 -0.58
C MET A 20 -10.53 -18.31 -0.50
N LEU A 21 -10.30 -17.45 -1.50
CA LEU A 21 -9.25 -16.43 -1.41
C LEU A 21 -9.53 -15.42 -0.29
N CYS A 22 -10.76 -14.92 -0.21
CA CYS A 22 -11.17 -13.95 0.81
C CYS A 22 -10.99 -14.49 2.24
N SER A 23 -11.11 -15.81 2.44
CA SER A 23 -10.86 -16.44 3.76
C SER A 23 -9.41 -16.31 4.26
N ARG A 24 -8.44 -16.09 3.35
CA ARG A 24 -7.00 -16.07 3.67
C ARG A 24 -6.44 -14.66 3.78
N ARG A 25 -7.07 -13.70 3.12
CA ARG A 25 -6.60 -12.32 3.02
C ARG A 25 -7.72 -11.41 2.56
N GLU A 26 -7.71 -10.17 3.03
CA GLU A 26 -8.54 -9.09 2.49
C GLU A 26 -8.18 -8.72 1.05
N TYR A 27 -9.21 -8.45 0.26
CA TYR A 27 -9.11 -7.91 -1.09
C TYR A 27 -10.09 -6.77 -1.28
N SER A 28 -9.69 -5.77 -2.07
CA SER A 28 -10.62 -4.72 -2.48
C SER A 28 -11.58 -5.21 -3.56
N SER A 29 -12.72 -4.54 -3.68
CA SER A 29 -13.70 -4.78 -4.75
C SER A 29 -13.05 -4.72 -6.13
N ALA A 30 -12.16 -3.74 -6.35
CA ALA A 30 -11.41 -3.58 -7.60
C ALA A 30 -10.36 -4.69 -7.85
N GLU A 31 -9.79 -5.28 -6.78
CA GLU A 31 -8.90 -6.45 -6.91
C GLU A 31 -9.70 -7.71 -7.24
N MET A 32 -10.86 -7.90 -6.63
CA MET A 32 -11.74 -9.03 -6.91
C MET A 32 -12.33 -8.95 -8.31
N PHE A 33 -12.80 -7.79 -8.73
CA PHE A 33 -13.28 -7.57 -10.10
C PHE A 33 -12.25 -8.03 -11.13
N ARG A 34 -11.01 -7.50 -11.06
CA ARG A 34 -9.93 -7.88 -11.99
C ARG A 34 -9.63 -9.38 -11.96
N LYS A 35 -9.61 -9.99 -10.78
CA LYS A 35 -9.35 -11.43 -10.65
C LYS A 35 -10.46 -12.29 -11.25
N ILE A 36 -11.71 -11.89 -11.08
CA ILE A 36 -12.87 -12.58 -11.64
C ILE A 36 -12.88 -12.42 -13.15
N SER A 37 -12.76 -11.19 -13.66
CA SER A 37 -12.68 -10.92 -15.11
C SER A 37 -11.57 -11.71 -15.77
N SER A 38 -10.35 -11.68 -15.22
CA SER A 38 -9.22 -12.47 -15.76
C SER A 38 -9.42 -13.98 -15.63
N SER A 39 -10.29 -14.46 -14.73
CA SER A 39 -10.59 -15.89 -14.60
C SER A 39 -11.66 -16.32 -15.60
N LEU A 40 -12.70 -15.51 -15.78
CA LEU A 40 -13.74 -15.72 -16.78
C LEU A 40 -13.13 -15.72 -18.19
N ALA A 41 -12.33 -14.72 -18.54
CA ALA A 41 -11.66 -14.63 -19.84
C ALA A 41 -10.79 -15.87 -20.16
N ARG A 42 -10.19 -16.51 -19.15
CA ARG A 42 -9.37 -17.72 -19.32
C ARG A 42 -10.21 -19.00 -19.38
N SER A 43 -11.33 -19.05 -18.67
CA SER A 43 -12.19 -20.25 -18.60
C SER A 43 -13.25 -20.28 -19.71
N CYS A 44 -13.59 -19.12 -20.26
CA CYS A 44 -14.60 -18.92 -21.29
C CYS A 44 -14.05 -17.98 -22.37
N PRO A 45 -13.16 -18.47 -23.27
CA PRO A 45 -12.50 -17.62 -24.27
C PRO A 45 -13.44 -17.02 -25.32
N GLU A 46 -14.62 -17.63 -25.51
CA GLU A 46 -15.66 -17.18 -26.44
C GLU A 46 -16.57 -16.10 -25.84
N MET A 47 -16.39 -15.76 -24.56
CA MET A 47 -17.23 -14.79 -23.86
C MET A 47 -16.79 -13.36 -24.19
N GLU A 48 -17.74 -12.53 -24.62
CA GLU A 48 -17.51 -11.12 -24.92
C GLU A 48 -17.08 -10.33 -23.67
N GLU A 49 -16.28 -9.28 -23.87
CA GLU A 49 -15.69 -8.50 -22.78
C GLU A 49 -16.76 -7.81 -21.91
N GLU A 50 -17.83 -7.31 -22.52
CA GLU A 50 -18.95 -6.69 -21.81
C GLU A 50 -19.69 -7.72 -20.91
N GLU A 51 -19.83 -8.96 -21.37
CA GLU A 51 -20.46 -10.02 -20.59
C GLU A 51 -19.57 -10.45 -19.41
N ILE A 52 -18.26 -10.55 -19.63
CA ILE A 52 -17.27 -10.79 -18.57
C ILE A 52 -17.34 -9.67 -17.51
N ALA A 53 -17.37 -8.41 -17.94
CA ALA A 53 -17.43 -7.26 -17.04
C ALA A 53 -18.72 -7.28 -16.21
N ARG A 54 -19.87 -7.56 -16.83
CA ARG A 54 -21.17 -7.68 -16.15
C ARG A 54 -21.16 -8.79 -15.11
N LEU A 55 -20.72 -10.00 -15.48
CA LEU A 55 -20.66 -11.15 -14.56
C LEU A 55 -19.68 -10.93 -13.42
N ALA A 56 -18.54 -10.28 -13.69
CA ALA A 56 -17.57 -9.92 -12.66
C ALA A 56 -18.15 -8.91 -11.67
N ALA A 57 -18.89 -7.90 -12.14
CA ALA A 57 -19.57 -6.94 -11.28
C ALA A 57 -20.64 -7.61 -10.40
N GLU A 58 -21.43 -8.51 -10.97
CA GLU A 58 -22.43 -9.30 -10.24
C GLU A 58 -21.78 -10.18 -9.16
N ALA A 59 -20.70 -10.88 -9.51
CA ALA A 59 -19.96 -11.71 -8.57
C ALA A 59 -19.37 -10.88 -7.42
N VAL A 60 -18.79 -9.71 -7.71
CA VAL A 60 -18.30 -8.80 -6.65
C VAL A 60 -19.45 -8.33 -5.75
N SER A 61 -20.60 -7.96 -6.33
CA SER A 61 -21.78 -7.57 -5.57
C SER A 61 -22.24 -8.67 -4.61
N SER A 62 -22.30 -9.92 -5.09
CA SER A 62 -22.60 -11.08 -4.24
C SER A 62 -21.57 -11.27 -3.13
N LEU A 63 -20.28 -11.14 -3.43
CA LEU A 63 -19.22 -11.26 -2.41
C LEU A 63 -19.29 -10.14 -1.36
N VAL A 64 -19.72 -8.94 -1.74
CA VAL A 64 -19.94 -7.82 -0.80
C VAL A 64 -21.17 -8.09 0.07
N ALA A 65 -22.28 -8.54 -0.52
CA ALA A 65 -23.49 -8.90 0.21
C ALA A 65 -23.23 -10.01 1.25
N ASP A 66 -22.46 -11.02 0.85
CA ASP A 66 -22.03 -12.14 1.71
C ASP A 66 -20.87 -11.74 2.68
N ARG A 67 -20.43 -10.47 2.67
CA ARG A 67 -19.34 -9.89 3.47
C ARG A 67 -17.94 -10.48 3.27
N TYR A 68 -17.73 -11.26 2.21
CA TYR A 68 -16.40 -11.72 1.80
C TYR A 68 -15.51 -10.54 1.37
N VAL A 69 -16.09 -9.53 0.72
CA VAL A 69 -15.39 -8.31 0.29
C VAL A 69 -15.90 -7.11 1.07
N ASP A 70 -14.98 -6.34 1.62
CA ASP A 70 -15.27 -5.11 2.37
C ASP A 70 -14.09 -4.14 2.16
N ASP A 71 -14.33 -3.07 1.41
CA ASP A 71 -13.30 -2.11 1.04
C ASP A 71 -12.77 -1.32 2.25
N ALA A 72 -13.60 -1.10 3.28
CA ALA A 72 -13.16 -0.46 4.52
C ALA A 72 -12.25 -1.39 5.32
N ARG A 73 -12.64 -2.67 5.46
CA ARG A 73 -11.81 -3.69 6.10
C ARG A 73 -10.46 -3.85 5.40
N TYR A 74 -10.48 -3.90 4.06
CA TYR A 74 -9.27 -3.93 3.25
C TYR A 74 -8.39 -2.70 3.48
N ALA A 75 -8.98 -1.50 3.42
CA ALA A 75 -8.22 -0.25 3.55
C ALA A 75 -7.55 -0.14 4.92
N CYS A 76 -8.25 -0.47 6.00
CA CYS A 76 -7.70 -0.49 7.36
C CYS A 76 -6.53 -1.47 7.49
N ALA A 77 -6.71 -2.72 7.04
CA ALA A 77 -5.65 -3.72 7.06
C ALA A 77 -4.42 -3.27 6.25
N PHE A 78 -4.64 -2.75 5.05
CA PHE A 78 -3.59 -2.23 4.19
C PHE A 78 -2.84 -1.05 4.84
N ALA A 79 -3.56 -0.09 5.41
CA ALA A 79 -2.97 1.08 6.05
C ALA A 79 -2.11 0.67 7.25
N ARG A 80 -2.63 -0.21 8.12
CA ARG A 80 -1.89 -0.74 9.27
C ARG A 80 -0.61 -1.44 8.84
N ASP A 81 -0.69 -2.38 7.89
CA ASP A 81 0.47 -3.11 7.39
C ASP A 81 1.53 -2.18 6.81
N LYS A 82 1.12 -1.17 6.02
CA LYS A 82 2.05 -0.24 5.42
C LYS A 82 2.69 0.70 6.43
N ALA A 83 1.95 1.15 7.44
CA ALA A 83 2.48 2.00 8.48
C ALA A 83 3.45 1.24 9.40
N VAL A 84 3.00 0.13 9.99
CA VAL A 84 3.71 -0.55 11.09
C VAL A 84 4.77 -1.52 10.58
N ILE A 85 4.50 -2.24 9.50
CA ILE A 85 5.44 -3.25 8.97
C ILE A 85 6.36 -2.61 7.93
N SER A 86 5.80 -1.90 6.95
CA SER A 86 6.59 -1.33 5.84
C SER A 86 7.27 0.01 6.16
N GLY A 87 6.79 0.74 7.18
CA GLY A 87 7.28 2.08 7.52
C GLY A 87 7.01 3.09 6.40
N TRP A 88 5.78 3.10 5.91
CA TRP A 88 5.27 4.13 5.01
C TRP A 88 4.53 5.19 5.81
N GLY A 89 4.68 6.45 5.44
CA GLY A 89 3.90 7.54 6.00
C GLY A 89 2.54 7.69 5.33
N ARG A 90 1.66 8.48 5.98
CA ARG A 90 0.24 8.67 5.62
C ARG A 90 0.05 9.08 4.16
N VAL A 91 0.92 9.94 3.62
CA VAL A 91 0.81 10.44 2.24
C VAL A 91 0.94 9.31 1.22
N LYS A 92 1.89 8.40 1.44
CA LYS A 92 2.15 7.29 0.52
C LYS A 92 1.07 6.22 0.61
N ILE A 93 0.57 5.96 1.82
CA ILE A 93 -0.54 5.04 2.04
C ILE A 93 -1.80 5.56 1.35
N ARG A 94 -2.17 6.82 1.58
CA ARG A 94 -3.30 7.51 0.92
C ARG A 94 -3.24 7.34 -0.59
N ARG A 95 -2.12 7.73 -1.21
CA ARG A 95 -1.94 7.63 -2.66
C ARG A 95 -2.05 6.19 -3.15
N SER A 96 -1.51 5.23 -2.41
CA SER A 96 -1.56 3.82 -2.79
C SER A 96 -2.98 3.25 -2.73
N LEU A 97 -3.81 3.68 -1.76
CA LEU A 97 -5.21 3.28 -1.67
C LEU A 97 -6.04 3.97 -2.77
N ALA A 98 -5.77 5.23 -3.07
CA ALA A 98 -6.43 5.96 -4.17
C ALA A 98 -6.19 5.32 -5.54
N VAL A 99 -4.94 4.89 -5.82
CA VAL A 99 -4.60 4.16 -7.06
C VAL A 99 -5.33 2.81 -7.14
N LYS A 100 -5.76 2.25 -6.01
CA LYS A 100 -6.58 1.02 -5.96
C LYS A 100 -8.07 1.28 -6.15
N GLY A 101 -8.48 2.53 -6.36
CA GLY A 101 -9.86 2.93 -6.63
C GLY A 101 -10.74 3.06 -5.38
N LEU A 102 -10.16 3.16 -4.19
CA LEU A 102 -10.93 3.30 -2.95
C LEU A 102 -11.45 4.72 -2.77
N GLY A 103 -12.66 4.83 -2.22
CA GLY A 103 -13.30 6.11 -1.94
C GLY A 103 -12.52 6.95 -0.92
N LYS A 104 -12.57 8.28 -1.07
CA LYS A 104 -11.82 9.21 -0.22
C LYS A 104 -12.14 9.02 1.27
N ASP A 105 -13.41 8.84 1.62
CA ASP A 105 -13.86 8.70 3.00
C ASP A 105 -13.29 7.43 3.63
N ILE A 106 -13.39 6.29 2.92
CA ILE A 106 -12.78 5.01 3.33
C ILE A 106 -11.27 5.16 3.58
N ILE A 107 -10.59 5.93 2.73
CA ILE A 107 -9.14 6.14 2.86
C ILE A 107 -8.83 6.96 4.11
N GLU A 108 -9.54 8.07 4.36
CA GLU A 108 -9.29 8.89 5.54
C GLU A 108 -9.63 8.14 6.84
N ASP A 109 -10.71 7.37 6.85
CA ASP A 109 -11.08 6.51 7.99
C ASP A 109 -10.00 5.46 8.26
N ALA A 110 -9.52 4.78 7.22
CA ALA A 110 -8.45 3.80 7.34
C ALA A 110 -7.13 4.42 7.84
N LEU A 111 -6.80 5.64 7.41
CA LEU A 111 -5.64 6.37 7.89
C LEU A 111 -5.82 6.85 9.34
N ALA A 112 -7.03 7.23 9.74
CA ALA A 112 -7.34 7.62 11.12
C ALA A 112 -7.27 6.44 12.09
N ALA A 113 -7.61 5.22 11.63
CA ALA A 113 -7.52 4.00 12.42
C ALA A 113 -6.10 3.47 12.64
N VAL A 114 -5.08 4.03 11.97
CA VAL A 114 -3.68 3.62 12.17
C VAL A 114 -3.19 4.10 13.54
N ASP A 115 -2.65 3.17 14.33
CA ASP A 115 -2.00 3.48 15.60
C ASP A 115 -0.79 4.42 15.39
N LEU A 116 -0.88 5.62 15.98
CA LEU A 116 0.14 6.65 15.84
C LEU A 116 1.43 6.29 16.58
N HIS A 117 1.36 5.54 17.68
CA HIS A 117 2.53 5.12 18.44
C HIS A 117 3.33 4.07 17.68
N GLU A 118 2.68 2.98 17.25
CA GLU A 118 3.35 1.91 16.48
C GLU A 118 3.96 2.44 15.17
N SER A 119 3.24 3.33 14.48
CA SER A 119 3.71 3.92 13.23
C SER A 119 4.84 4.94 13.45
N SER A 120 4.80 5.73 14.52
CA SER A 120 5.90 6.63 14.91
C SER A 120 7.16 5.84 15.26
N ASP A 121 7.05 4.80 16.10
CA ASP A 121 8.16 3.91 16.43
C ASP A 121 8.80 3.31 15.18
N LYS A 122 7.97 2.91 14.22
CA LYS A 122 8.45 2.38 12.95
C LYS A 122 9.18 3.44 12.12
N MET A 123 8.63 4.65 12.06
CA MET A 123 9.26 5.79 11.39
C MET A 123 10.65 6.07 11.97
N GLU A 124 10.76 6.18 13.29
CA GLU A 124 12.04 6.42 13.95
C GLU A 124 13.07 5.34 13.61
N LYS A 125 12.68 4.06 13.67
CA LYS A 125 13.55 2.93 13.30
C LYS A 125 14.03 3.03 11.85
N VAL A 126 13.13 3.35 10.92
CA VAL A 126 13.46 3.47 9.49
C VAL A 126 14.40 4.66 9.23
N LEU A 127 14.15 5.81 9.87
CA LEU A 127 15.00 6.99 9.77
C LEU A 127 16.36 6.77 10.42
N MET A 128 16.42 6.11 11.58
CA MET A 128 17.68 5.78 12.26
C MET A 128 18.55 4.83 11.44
N THR A 129 17.97 3.78 10.84
CA THR A 129 18.70 2.90 9.93
C THR A 129 19.27 3.68 8.74
N LYS A 130 18.48 4.60 8.16
CA LYS A 130 18.98 5.44 7.07
C LYS A 130 20.09 6.37 7.53
N PHE A 131 19.94 6.99 8.69
CA PHE A 131 20.93 7.87 9.30
C PHE A 131 22.27 7.16 9.51
N ARG A 132 22.28 5.96 10.11
CA ARG A 132 23.50 5.14 10.31
C ARG A 132 24.20 4.81 8.99
N SER A 133 23.43 4.47 7.96
CA SER A 133 23.96 4.20 6.62
C SER A 133 24.61 5.45 5.99
N LEU A 134 23.98 6.62 6.16
CA LEU A 134 24.52 7.88 5.65
C LEU A 134 25.77 8.35 6.41
N SER A 135 25.75 8.28 7.74
CA SER A 135 26.87 8.69 8.60
C SER A 135 28.12 7.84 8.36
N SER A 136 27.98 6.51 8.28
CA SER A 136 29.08 5.59 7.96
C SER A 136 29.65 5.77 6.54
N SER A 137 28.85 6.28 5.60
CA SER A 137 29.30 6.59 4.24
C SER A 137 30.06 7.91 4.15
N LEU A 138 29.73 8.87 5.02
CA LEU A 138 30.40 10.18 5.11
C LEU A 138 31.76 10.09 5.82
N SER A 139 31.87 9.28 6.89
CA SER A 139 33.17 9.01 7.55
C SER A 139 34.22 8.44 6.59
N ARG A 140 33.82 7.57 5.65
CA ARG A 140 34.70 7.00 4.62
C ARG A 140 35.10 7.97 3.50
N LYS A 141 34.41 9.09 3.34
CA LYS A 141 34.64 10.09 2.28
C LYS A 141 35.43 11.31 2.75
N SER A 142 35.97 11.31 3.97
CA SER A 142 36.83 12.38 4.49
C SER A 142 38.25 12.37 3.91
N GLY A 143 38.39 12.08 2.61
CA GLY A 143 39.56 12.43 1.81
C GLY A 143 39.30 13.77 1.14
N LYS A 144 40.03 14.81 1.58
CA LYS A 144 40.07 16.20 1.11
C LYS A 144 39.36 16.48 -0.23
N ASP A 145 38.32 17.30 -0.18
CA ASP A 145 37.84 18.10 -1.31
C ASP A 145 37.50 19.53 -0.87
N SER A 146 38.17 20.50 -1.51
CA SER A 146 38.15 21.95 -1.23
C SER A 146 36.92 22.68 -1.81
N SER A 147 35.77 22.03 -1.90
CA SER A 147 34.66 22.47 -2.74
C SER A 147 33.38 22.73 -1.96
N GLY A 148 33.13 24.00 -1.57
CA GLY A 148 31.78 24.57 -1.31
C GLY A 148 30.72 23.66 -0.65
N LYS A 149 31.14 22.75 0.24
CA LYS A 149 30.32 21.63 0.70
C LYS A 149 29.44 22.12 1.83
N LEU A 150 28.14 21.87 1.71
CA LEU A 150 27.20 22.18 2.78
C LEU A 150 27.68 21.52 4.09
N PRO A 151 27.62 22.19 5.26
CA PRO A 151 28.01 21.61 6.55
C PRO A 151 27.47 20.19 6.69
N MET A 152 28.30 19.24 7.12
CA MET A 152 27.96 17.79 7.13
C MET A 152 26.60 17.50 7.78
N LYS A 153 26.26 18.22 8.86
CA LYS A 153 24.96 18.13 9.53
C LYS A 153 23.79 18.57 8.65
N GLN A 154 23.95 19.61 7.84
CA GLN A 154 22.92 20.13 6.94
C GLN A 154 22.72 19.21 5.71
N ASP A 155 23.79 18.66 5.11
CA ASP A 155 23.65 17.67 4.03
C ASP A 155 22.88 16.43 4.53
N LEU A 156 23.24 15.94 5.71
CA LEU A 156 22.57 14.80 6.33
C LEU A 156 21.09 15.09 6.59
N LYS A 157 20.76 16.29 7.07
CA LYS A 157 19.36 16.76 7.28
C LYS A 157 18.56 16.69 5.98
N ILE A 158 19.06 17.32 4.92
CA ILE A 158 18.37 17.36 3.61
C ILE A 158 18.14 15.94 3.08
N ARG A 159 19.15 15.08 3.17
CA ARG A 159 19.07 13.70 2.66
C ARG A 159 18.10 12.84 3.45
N LEU A 160 18.04 13.01 4.77
CA LEU A 160 17.07 12.30 5.62
C LEU A 160 15.65 12.79 5.40
N LEU A 161 15.43 14.10 5.33
CA LEU A 161 14.10 14.67 5.03
C LEU A 161 13.61 14.23 3.65
N ARG A 162 14.48 14.23 2.63
CA ARG A 162 14.14 13.71 1.30
C ARG A 162 13.77 12.22 1.35
N PHE A 163 14.52 11.43 2.11
CA PHE A 163 14.21 10.02 2.31
C PHE A 163 12.87 9.83 3.02
N ALA A 164 12.59 10.61 4.05
CA ALA A 164 11.32 10.59 4.78
C ALA A 164 10.13 10.92 3.85
N ALA A 165 10.25 11.98 3.05
CA ALA A 165 9.25 12.36 2.05
C ALA A 165 9.03 11.24 1.01
N GLY A 166 10.09 10.58 0.54
CA GLY A 166 9.99 9.42 -0.35
C GLY A 166 9.33 8.19 0.29
N ARG A 167 9.29 8.12 1.62
CA ARG A 167 8.51 7.13 2.37
C ARG A 167 7.09 7.60 2.69
N GLY A 168 6.75 8.86 2.42
CA GLY A 168 5.42 9.42 2.58
C GLY A 168 5.15 10.06 3.93
N TYR A 169 6.18 10.33 4.73
CA TYR A 169 6.04 11.07 5.98
C TYR A 169 5.86 12.57 5.72
N GLY A 170 5.02 13.22 6.51
CA GLY A 170 4.90 14.67 6.50
C GLY A 170 6.14 15.36 7.05
N TYR A 171 6.35 16.62 6.70
CA TYR A 171 7.46 17.41 7.25
C TYR A 171 7.35 17.54 8.77
N GLU A 172 6.16 17.91 9.27
CA GLU A 172 5.87 18.07 10.70
C GLU A 172 6.16 16.81 11.52
N GLU A 173 5.94 15.62 10.95
CA GLU A 173 6.18 14.34 11.61
C GLU A 173 7.67 13.96 11.59
N ALA A 174 8.33 14.16 10.44
CA ALA A 174 9.70 13.69 10.22
C ALA A 174 10.77 14.65 10.74
N ALA A 175 10.54 15.96 10.68
CA ALA A 175 11.55 16.96 11.01
C ALA A 175 12.04 16.86 12.47
N PRO A 176 11.19 16.73 13.50
CA PRO A 176 11.65 16.61 14.87
C PRO A 176 12.53 15.38 15.10
N VAL A 177 12.20 14.24 14.47
CA VAL A 177 12.99 13.01 14.54
C VAL A 177 14.35 13.21 13.89
N VAL A 178 14.38 13.78 12.68
CA VAL A 178 15.63 14.04 11.95
C VAL A 178 16.52 15.01 12.71
N GLU A 179 15.97 16.04 13.32
CA GLU A 179 16.71 17.01 14.13
C GLU A 179 17.32 16.37 15.37
N ARG A 180 16.57 15.54 16.12
CA ARG A 180 17.11 14.77 17.24
C ARG A 180 18.28 13.89 16.81
N LEU A 181 18.14 13.16 15.70
CA LEU A 181 19.20 12.28 15.19
C LEU A 181 20.48 13.03 14.82
N ILE A 182 20.36 14.24 14.25
CA ILE A 182 21.51 15.03 13.80
C ILE A 182 22.17 15.80 14.94
N SER A 183 21.39 16.28 15.91
CA SER A 183 21.91 16.95 17.10
C SER A 183 22.69 15.99 18.01
N GLY A 184 22.43 14.69 17.92
CA GLY A 184 23.18 13.64 18.63
C GLY A 184 24.52 13.23 18.00
N ILE A 185 24.93 13.86 16.88
CA ILE A 185 26.29 13.74 16.30
C ILE A 185 27.17 14.86 16.83
#